data_AF-A0A3D2EMY9-F1
#
_entry.id   AF-A0A3D2EMY9-F1
#
_cell.length_a   1.000
_cell.length_b   1.000
_cell.length_c   1.000
_cell.angle_alpha   90.00
_cell.angle_beta   90.00
_cell.angle_gamma   90.00
#
_symmetry.space_group_name_H-M   'P 1'
#
loop_
_entity.id
_entity.type
_entity.pdbx_description
1 polymer ?
#
loop_
_entity_poly.entity_id
_entity_poly.type
_entity_poly.pdbx_seq_one_letter_code
_entity_poly.pdbx_strand_id
1 'polypeptide(L)' 'MQPLTFILIWVIVWWMIWFAVLSVGLRPGTADPETGAPEQPALWRKAIWVTLGSLAFTAVFVWLLGLFGPQLRAMLEG' A
#
# COMPACT_ATOMS: atom_id res chain seq x y z
N MET A 1 -11.62 15.28 -7.87
CA MET A 1 -11.38 13.93 -8.43
C MET A 1 -12.67 13.15 -8.33
N GLN A 2 -12.99 12.28 -9.29
CA GLN A 2 -14.17 11.43 -9.16
C GLN A 2 -13.95 10.40 -8.03
N PRO A 3 -14.97 10.11 -7.18
CA PRO A 3 -14.83 9.15 -6.09
C PRO A 3 -14.33 7.76 -6.54
N LEU A 4 -14.75 7.33 -7.73
CA LEU A 4 -14.31 6.07 -8.33
C LEU A 4 -12.80 6.05 -8.59
N THR A 5 -12.24 7.12 -9.16
CA THR A 5 -10.79 7.22 -9.42
C THR A 5 -9.99 7.12 -8.12
N PHE A 6 -10.47 7.75 -7.05
CA PHE A 6 -9.84 7.66 -5.74
C PHE A 6 -9.85 6.24 -5.19
N ILE A 7 -10.99 5.54 -5.27
CA ILE A 7 -11.11 4.15 -4.83
C ILE A 7 -10.18 3.24 -5.63
N LEU A 8 -10.11 3.40 -6.95
CA LEU A 8 -9.22 2.58 -7.80
C LEU A 8 -7.74 2.78 -7.44
N ILE A 9 -7.30 4.03 -7.24
CA ILE A 9 -5.94 4.33 -6.78
C ILE A 9 -5.68 3.67 -5.42
N TRP A 10 -6.61 3.80 -4.47
CA TRP A 10 -6.48 3.18 -3.17
C TRP A 10 -6.39 1.64 -3.25
N VAL A 11 -7.22 0.99 -4.06
CA VAL A 11 -7.19 -0.47 -4.27
C VAL A 11 -5.85 -0.92 -4.85
N ILE A 12 -5.31 -0.21 -5.85
CA ILE A 12 -4.01 -0.55 -6.46
C ILE A 12 -2.89 -0.39 -5.44
N VAL A 13 -2.85 0.75 -4.73
CA VAL A 13 -1.85 1.01 -3.68
C VAL A 13 -1.96 -0.02 -2.55
N TRP A 14 -3.18 -0.38 -2.13
CA TRP A 14 -3.43 -1.40 -1.13
C TRP A 14 -2.83 -2.75 -1.56
N TRP A 15 -3.06 -3.18 -2.81
CA TRP A 15 -2.50 -4.43 -3.33
C TRP A 15 -0.97 -4.41 -3.42
N MET A 16 -0.37 -3.30 -3.85
CA MET A 16 1.10 -3.18 -3.90
C MET A 16 1.71 -3.31 -2.49
N ILE A 17 1.13 -2.63 -1.50
CA ILE A 17 1.59 -2.70 -0.10
C ILE A 17 1.35 -4.10 0.46
N TRP A 18 0.22 -4.73 0.14
CA TRP A 18 -0.08 -6.10 0.55
C TRP A 18 1.00 -7.09 0.09
N PHE A 19 1.31 -7.11 -1.20
CA PHE A 19 2.33 -8.00 -1.75
C PHE A 19 3.74 -7.69 -1.20
N ALA A 20 4.06 -6.42 -0.99
CA ALA A 20 5.33 -6.03 -0.37
C ALA A 20 5.45 -6.52 1.09
N VAL A 21 4.38 -6.47 1.89
CA VAL A 21 4.39 -6.90 3.29
C VAL A 21 4.37 -8.41 3.46
N LEU A 22 3.87 -9.17 2.47
CA LEU A 22 3.85 -10.64 2.54
C LEU A 22 5.26 -11.23 2.65
N SER A 23 6.25 -10.69 1.93
CA SER A 23 7.64 -11.16 1.97
C SER A 23 8.38 -10.78 3.26
N VAL A 24 7.87 -9.80 4.01
CA VAL A 24 8.50 -9.34 5.26
C VAL A 24 8.32 -10.37 6.36
N GLY A 25 9.42 -10.78 7.00
CA GLY A 25 9.40 -11.70 8.13
C GLY A 25 9.46 -13.19 7.75
N LEU A 26 9.75 -13.51 6.48
CA LEU A 26 10.19 -14.83 6.09
C LEU A 26 11.55 -15.13 6.76
N ARG A 27 11.63 -16.21 7.53
CA ARG A 27 12.87 -16.68 8.17
C ARG A 27 13.34 -17.96 7.48
N PRO A 28 14.64 -18.07 7.14
CA PRO A 28 15.20 -19.32 6.65
C PRO A 28 14.96 -20.44 7.67
N GLY A 29 14.48 -21.60 7.21
CA GLY A 29 14.28 -22.79 8.05
C GLY A 29 12.97 -22.85 8.85
N THR A 30 12.08 -21.86 8.75
CA THR A 30 10.72 -21.89 9.36
C THR A 30 9.62 -22.08 8.32
N ALA A 31 9.98 -22.50 7.11
CA ALA A 31 9.05 -22.74 6.02
C ALA A 31 8.70 -24.23 5.98
N ASP A 32 7.41 -24.51 5.77
CA ASP A 32 6.91 -25.85 5.49
C ASP A 32 7.60 -26.40 4.22
N PRO A 33 8.23 -27.59 4.26
CA PRO A 33 8.94 -28.15 3.10
C PRO A 33 8.04 -28.49 1.90
N GLU A 34 6.76 -28.79 2.12
CA GLU A 34 5.80 -29.16 1.09
C GLU A 34 5.16 -27.92 0.46
N THR A 35 4.84 -26.93 1.30
CA THR A 35 4.07 -25.74 0.85
C THR A 35 4.97 -24.52 0.59
N GLY A 36 6.18 -24.49 1.15
CA GLY A 36 7.08 -23.34 1.11
C GLY A 36 6.60 -22.12 1.92
N ALA A 37 5.45 -22.23 2.60
CA ALA A 37 4.87 -21.17 3.41
C ALA A 37 5.44 -21.20 4.84
N PRO A 38 5.63 -20.05 5.50
CA PRO A 38 6.01 -20.03 6.91
C PRO A 38 4.92 -20.65 7.79
N GLU A 39 5.32 -21.40 8.83
CA GLU A 39 4.39 -22.11 9.74
C GLU A 39 3.39 -21.19 10.44
N GLN A 40 3.82 -19.96 10.78
CA GLN A 40 2.98 -18.96 11.45
C GLN A 40 3.01 -17.63 10.67
N PRO A 41 2.26 -17.52 9.56
CA PRO A 41 2.34 -16.37 8.67
C PRO A 41 1.70 -15.09 9.24
N ALA A 42 0.92 -15.20 10.32
CA ALA A 42 0.22 -14.09 10.99
C ALA A 42 -0.51 -13.15 10.00
N LEU A 43 -1.16 -13.71 8.97
CA LEU A 43 -1.75 -12.98 7.85
C LEU A 43 -2.75 -11.90 8.29
N TRP A 44 -3.57 -12.20 9.30
CA TRP A 44 -4.57 -11.25 9.80
C TRP A 44 -3.94 -9.96 10.35
N ARG A 45 -2.81 -10.08 11.07
CA ARG A 45 -2.08 -8.95 11.64
C ARG A 45 -1.49 -8.10 10.52
N LYS A 46 -0.87 -8.76 9.53
CA LYS A 46 -0.38 -8.09 8.31
C LYS A 46 -1.50 -7.35 7.60
N ALA A 47 -2.69 -7.93 7.51
CA ALA A 47 -3.83 -7.32 6.84
C ALA A 47 -4.29 -6.02 7.47
N ILE A 48 -4.33 -5.97 8.80
CA ILE A 48 -4.68 -4.75 9.53
C ILE A 48 -3.62 -3.67 9.30
N TRP A 49 -2.33 -4.03 9.41
CA TRP A 49 -1.23 -3.09 9.17
C TRP A 49 -1.21 -2.56 7.74
N VAL A 50 -1.43 -3.42 6.74
CA VAL A 50 -1.49 -3.02 5.33
C VAL A 50 -2.66 -2.07 5.08
N THR A 51 -3.84 -2.38 5.63
CA THR A 51 -5.03 -1.56 5.43
C THR A 51 -4.88 -0.18 6.09
N LEU A 52 -4.38 -0.13 7.32
CA LEU A 52 -4.12 1.15 8.02
C LEU A 52 -3.00 1.93 7.33
N GLY A 53 -1.92 1.25 6.95
CA GLY A 53 -0.77 1.86 6.26
C GLY A 53 -1.13 2.41 4.89
N SER A 54 -1.92 1.68 4.10
CA SER A 54 -2.35 2.16 2.78
C SER A 54 -3.31 3.34 2.89
N LEU A 55 -4.23 3.32 3.85
CA LEU A 55 -5.13 4.44 4.12
C LEU A 55 -4.34 5.71 4.47
N ALA A 56 -3.38 5.60 5.39
CA ALA A 56 -2.52 6.72 5.79
C ALA A 56 -1.68 7.24 4.61
N PHE A 57 -1.09 6.34 3.82
CA PHE A 57 -0.30 6.70 2.64
C PHE A 57 -1.15 7.42 1.59
N THR A 58 -2.34 6.92 1.29
CA THR A 58 -3.28 7.56 0.36
C THR A 58 -3.71 8.93 0.86
N ALA A 59 -3.97 9.10 2.16
CA ALA A 59 -4.31 10.40 2.74
C ALA A 59 -3.17 11.41 2.59
N VAL A 60 -1.92 11.00 2.89
CA VAL A 60 -0.72 11.84 2.69
C VAL A 60 -0.56 12.20 1.22
N PHE A 61 -0.69 11.23 0.32
CA PHE A 61 -0.56 11.47 -1.11
C PHE A 61 -1.57 12.50 -1.64
N VAL A 62 -2.85 12.40 -1.25
CA VAL A 62 -3.88 13.38 -1.62
C VAL A 62 -3.60 14.75 -1.00
N TRP A 63 -3.15 14.79 0.25
CA TRP A 63 -2.77 16.05 0.90
C TRP A 63 -1.63 16.76 0.17
N LEU A 64 -0.58 16.02 -0.22
CA LEU A 64 0.52 16.54 -1.04
C LEU A 64 0.03 17.07 -2.39
N LEU A 65 -0.85 16.34 -3.08
CA LEU A 65 -1.43 16.82 -4.34
C LEU A 65 -2.25 18.11 -4.18
N GLY A 66 -2.92 18.29 -3.04
CA GLY A 66 -3.61 19.55 -2.73
C GLY A 66 -2.65 20.72 -2.53
N LEU A 67 -1.50 20.46 -1.89
CA LEU A 67 -0.50 21.48 -1.57
C LEU A 67 0.36 21.88 -2.78
N PHE A 68 0.81 20.89 -3.54
CA PHE A 68 1.68 21.08 -4.72
C PHE A 68 0.91 21.27 -6.03
N GLY A 69 -0.38 20.94 -6.05
CA GLY A 69 -1.24 21.05 -7.24
C GLY A 69 -1.23 22.45 -7.90
N PRO A 70 -1.35 23.55 -7.14
CA PRO A 70 -1.30 24.90 -7.71
C PRO A 70 0.04 25.21 -8.39
N GLN A 71 1.16 24.76 -7.80
CA GLN A 71 2.51 25.00 -8.31
C GLN A 71 2.79 24.16 -9.56
N LEU A 72 2.35 22.91 -9.58
CA LEU A 72 2.43 22.04 -10.76
C LEU A 72 1.66 22.61 -11.95
N ARG A 73 0.46 23.16 -11.73
CA ARG A 73 -0.30 23.83 -12.80
C ARG A 73 0.44 25.04 -13.34
N ALA A 74 0.97 25.87 -12.45
CA ALA A 74 1.76 27.03 -12.86
C ALA A 74 3.02 26.65 -13.67
N MET A 75 3.64 25.51 -13.41
CA MET A 75 4.79 24.99 -14.18
C MET A 75 4.41 24.36 -15.53
N LEU A 76 3.18 23.85 -15.68
CA LEU A 76 2.73 23.17 -16.90
C LEU A 76 2.06 24.14 -17.89
N GLU A 77 1.55 25.27 -17.41
CA GLU A 77 0.84 26.29 -18.20
C GLU A 77 1.72 27.51 -18.53
N GLY A 78 2.93 27.59 -17.98
CA GLY A 78 3.93 28.63 -18.29
C GLY A 78 4.97 28.17 -19.30
#